data_AF-A0A536NJ78-F1
#
_entry.id   AF-A0A536NJ78-F1
#
_cell.length_a   1.000
_cell.length_b   1.000
_cell.length_c   1.000
_cell.angle_alpha   90.00
_cell.angle_beta   90.00
_cell.angle_gamma   90.00
#
_symmetry.space_group_name_H-M   'P 1'
#
loop_
_entity.id
_entity.type
_entity.pdbx_description
1 polymer ?
#
loop_
_entity_poly.entity_id
_entity_poly.type
_entity_poly.pdbx_seq_one_letter_code
_entity_poly.pdbx_strand_id
1 'polypeptide(L)'
;MRSGQPAHDGQPTRDSLPTRDARPARPGPRSSGQSLVEFSLVLGPLLLVLLGIIQFGFIFNSYVTMTNSAREGAREGTIYVYDRTLTKDQNDLARNNLVKTSVLGSMNLLGKTAPQFTTGSTWTTSGTTFSNGDLTITYILPAGITDSDPRVGWQITVSAKYHQDLIIPMIANLLPKDTGGRLQLTSEVTMVIN
;
A
#
# COMPACT_ATOMS: atom_id res chain seq x y z
N MET A 1 67.42 18.49 100.08
CA MET A 1 66.58 18.71 101.28
C MET A 1 65.15 18.98 100.84
N ARG A 2 64.21 18.14 101.28
CA ARG A 2 62.80 18.42 101.72
C ARG A 2 62.17 19.72 101.21
N SER A 3 60.91 19.81 100.79
CA SER A 3 59.69 19.04 101.05
C SER A 3 58.56 19.83 100.39
N GLY A 4 57.55 19.18 99.79
CA GLY A 4 56.33 19.89 99.36
C GLY A 4 55.41 19.07 98.44
N GLN A 5 54.67 18.12 99.00
CA GLN A 5 53.33 17.73 98.52
C GLN A 5 52.30 18.67 99.17
N PRO A 6 50.99 18.73 98.78
CA PRO A 6 50.19 17.83 97.94
C PRO A 6 49.25 18.57 96.94
N ALA A 7 48.41 17.86 96.16
CA ALA A 7 46.96 18.14 96.00
C ALA A 7 46.32 17.45 94.78
N HIS A 8 45.10 16.94 95.02
CA HIS A 8 43.94 16.80 94.12
C HIS A 8 44.08 15.91 92.88
N ASP A 9 43.52 14.70 92.86
CA ASP A 9 42.09 14.36 92.77
C ASP A 9 41.36 15.08 91.61
N GLY A 10 41.05 14.28 90.59
CA GLY A 10 40.37 14.67 89.36
C GLY A 10 39.91 13.40 88.66
N GLN A 11 38.66 13.03 88.95
CA GLN A 11 37.92 11.91 88.37
C GLN A 11 37.88 11.92 86.83
N PRO A 12 37.61 10.76 86.19
CA PRO A 12 37.55 10.63 84.76
C PRO A 12 36.27 11.26 84.19
N THR A 13 36.38 12.38 83.48
CA THR A 13 35.29 12.86 82.60
C THR A 13 35.21 11.99 81.36
N ARG A 14 34.55 10.84 81.51
CA ARG A 14 33.91 10.13 80.41
C ARG A 14 32.70 10.95 79.97
N ASP A 15 32.89 11.83 79.00
CA ASP A 15 31.78 12.47 78.30
C ASP A 15 32.18 12.77 76.85
N SER A 16 32.49 11.70 76.12
CA SER A 16 32.50 11.72 74.66
C SER A 16 31.11 11.35 74.17
N LEU A 17 30.38 12.39 73.78
CA LEU A 17 29.04 12.43 73.19
C LEU A 17 28.69 11.24 72.28
N PRO A 18 27.45 10.73 72.29
CA PRO A 18 26.99 9.82 71.26
C PRO A 18 26.98 10.55 69.92
N THR A 19 27.84 10.10 69.01
CA THR A 19 27.91 10.51 67.61
C THR A 19 26.53 10.32 66.99
N ARG A 20 25.95 11.43 66.51
CA ARG A 20 24.62 11.47 65.88
C ARG A 20 24.51 10.38 64.81
N ASP A 21 23.48 9.55 64.93
CA ASP A 21 23.03 8.62 63.90
C ASP A 21 22.84 9.35 62.57
N ALA A 22 23.79 9.18 61.65
CA ALA A 22 23.61 9.55 60.26
C ALA A 22 22.61 8.58 59.64
N ARG A 23 21.33 8.94 59.64
CA ARG A 23 20.31 8.20 58.90
C ARG A 23 20.71 8.18 57.42
N PRO A 24 20.77 7.01 56.77
CA PRO A 24 21.04 6.96 55.34
C PRO A 24 19.89 7.66 54.60
N ALA A 25 20.23 8.66 53.79
CA ALA A 25 19.28 9.30 52.89
C ALA A 25 18.72 8.24 51.94
N ARG A 26 17.42 7.97 52.05
CA ARG A 26 16.72 7.07 51.13
C ARG A 26 16.79 7.68 49.72
N PRO A 27 17.31 6.97 48.70
CA PRO A 27 17.26 7.45 47.33
C PRO A 27 15.78 7.65 46.95
N GLY A 28 15.41 8.88 46.58
CA GLY A 28 14.07 9.17 46.09
C GLY A 28 13.75 8.38 44.82
N PRO A 29 12.46 8.12 44.52
CA PRO A 29 12.05 7.30 43.39
C PRO A 29 12.57 7.88 42.07
N ARG A 30 13.21 7.02 41.27
CA ARG A 30 13.77 7.33 39.94
C ARG A 30 12.64 7.53 38.91
N SER A 31 12.02 8.71 38.89
CA SER A 31 10.91 9.03 37.99
C SER A 31 11.33 9.47 36.58
N SER A 32 12.59 9.88 36.38
CA SER A 32 13.05 10.46 35.11
C SER A 32 13.19 9.47 33.94
N GLY A 33 13.14 8.16 34.18
CA GLY A 33 13.19 7.13 33.13
C GLY A 33 11.82 6.54 32.76
N GLN A 34 10.81 6.69 33.61
CA GLN A 34 9.51 6.02 33.45
C GLN A 34 8.70 6.61 32.28
N SER A 35 8.69 7.93 32.13
CA SER A 35 7.93 8.61 31.08
C SER A 35 8.43 8.26 29.67
N LEU A 36 9.74 8.02 29.52
CA LEU A 36 10.34 7.60 28.25
C LEU A 36 9.93 6.17 27.89
N VAL A 37 9.81 5.29 28.89
CA VAL A 37 9.34 3.90 28.71
C VAL A 37 7.86 3.89 28.31
N GLU A 38 7.01 4.64 29.00
CA GLU A 38 5.58 4.77 28.67
C GLU A 38 5.36 5.30 27.24
N PHE A 39 6.14 6.30 26.82
CA PHE A 39 6.07 6.81 25.45
C PHE A 39 6.51 5.76 24.42
N SER A 40 7.58 5.01 24.68
CA SER A 40 8.08 3.99 23.75
C SER A 40 7.08 2.84 23.52
N LEU A 41 6.27 2.52 24.54
CA LEU A 41 5.22 1.50 24.44
C LEU A 41 4.05 1.92 23.55
N VAL A 42 3.73 3.21 23.49
CA VAL A 42 2.67 3.75 22.62
C VAL A 42 3.19 4.02 21.21
N LEU A 43 4.46 4.46 21.10
CA LEU A 43 5.08 4.82 19.83
C LEU A 43 5.12 3.64 18.85
N GLY A 44 5.44 2.43 19.31
CA GLY A 44 5.50 1.23 18.46
C GLY A 44 4.18 0.94 17.72
N PRO A 45 3.06 0.71 18.45
CA PRO A 45 1.74 0.53 17.84
C PRO A 45 1.30 1.71 16.96
N LEU A 46 1.60 2.95 17.37
CA LEU A 46 1.27 4.14 16.59
C LEU A 46 1.98 4.14 15.22
N LEU A 47 3.27 3.78 15.20
CA LEU A 47 4.02 3.65 13.95
C LEU A 47 3.47 2.52 13.07
N LEU A 48 3.05 1.39 13.64
CA LEU A 48 2.42 0.30 12.87
C LEU A 48 1.13 0.76 12.18
N VAL A 49 0.27 1.50 12.90
CA VAL A 49 -0.96 2.06 12.33
C VAL A 49 -0.64 3.07 11.23
N LEU A 50 0.32 3.98 11.47
CA LEU A 50 0.74 4.97 10.49
C LEU A 50 1.26 4.33 9.20
N LEU A 51 2.14 3.34 9.33
CA LEU A 51 2.65 2.54 8.22
C LEU A 51 1.51 1.84 7.46
N GLY A 52 0.53 1.29 8.18
CA GLY A 52 -0.67 0.71 7.58
C GLY A 52 -1.48 1.69 6.74
N ILE A 53 -1.71 2.89 7.25
CA ILE A 53 -2.43 3.95 6.53
C ILE A 53 -1.66 4.35 5.27
N ILE A 54 -0.34 4.47 5.35
CA ILE A 54 0.52 4.80 4.20
C ILE A 54 0.43 3.72 3.12
N GLN A 55 0.57 2.44 3.48
CA GLN A 55 0.45 1.32 2.53
C GLN A 55 -0.94 1.28 1.88
N PHE A 56 -1.99 1.51 2.67
CA PHE A 56 -3.36 1.58 2.16
C PHE A 56 -3.54 2.74 1.18
N GLY A 57 -2.95 3.91 1.46
CA GLY A 57 -2.97 5.06 0.55
C GLY A 57 -2.39 4.73 -0.83
N PHE A 58 -1.27 4.00 -0.89
CA PHE A 58 -0.70 3.55 -2.17
C PHE A 58 -1.60 2.57 -2.91
N ILE A 59 -2.13 1.55 -2.21
CA ILE A 59 -3.04 0.56 -2.82
C ILE A 59 -4.29 1.25 -3.37
N PHE A 60 -4.88 2.16 -2.59
CA PHE A 60 -6.08 2.89 -2.97
C PHE A 60 -5.81 3.81 -4.17
N ASN A 61 -4.68 4.52 -4.19
CA ASN A 61 -4.29 5.34 -5.34
C ASN A 61 -4.15 4.50 -6.62
N SER A 62 -3.49 3.36 -6.56
CA SER A 62 -3.35 2.45 -7.69
C SER A 62 -4.69 1.91 -8.17
N TYR A 63 -5.59 1.55 -7.26
CA TYR A 63 -6.94 1.08 -7.58
C TYR A 63 -7.79 2.13 -8.30
N VAL A 64 -7.80 3.37 -7.78
CA VAL A 64 -8.55 4.47 -8.41
C VAL A 64 -7.97 4.81 -9.79
N THR A 65 -6.65 4.87 -9.90
CA THR A 65 -5.97 5.15 -11.17
C THR A 65 -6.27 4.08 -12.21
N MET A 66 -6.24 2.81 -11.83
CA MET A 66 -6.54 1.69 -12.73
C MET A 66 -8.01 1.65 -13.16
N THR A 67 -8.93 1.99 -12.25
CA THR A 67 -10.36 2.12 -12.59
C THR A 67 -10.61 3.26 -13.58
N ASN A 68 -9.93 4.39 -13.40
CA ASN A 68 -10.03 5.51 -14.33
C ASN A 68 -9.40 5.17 -15.69
N SER A 69 -8.27 4.47 -15.72
CA SER A 69 -7.66 4.06 -16.99
C SER A 69 -8.50 3.07 -17.77
N ALA A 70 -9.12 2.09 -17.10
CA ALA A 70 -10.06 1.14 -17.71
C ALA A 70 -11.28 1.87 -18.29
N ARG A 71 -11.80 2.89 -17.59
CA ARG A 71 -12.91 3.73 -18.06
C ARG A 71 -12.55 4.50 -19.33
N GLU A 72 -11.36 5.10 -19.36
CA GLU A 72 -10.87 5.86 -20.51
C GLU A 72 -10.59 4.94 -21.71
N GLY A 73 -10.07 3.74 -21.44
CA GLY A 73 -9.97 2.66 -22.43
C GLY A 73 -11.33 2.26 -23.00
N ALA A 74 -12.31 1.99 -22.14
CA ALA A 74 -13.66 1.63 -22.58
C ALA A 74 -14.28 2.73 -23.43
N ARG A 75 -14.13 4.01 -23.03
CA ARG A 75 -14.59 5.17 -23.80
C ARG A 75 -14.03 5.16 -25.22
N GLU A 76 -12.71 5.05 -25.37
CA GLU A 76 -12.06 4.98 -26.69
C GLU A 76 -12.56 3.78 -27.53
N GLY A 77 -12.82 2.64 -26.89
CA GLY A 77 -13.42 1.48 -27.55
C GLY A 77 -14.86 1.71 -28.04
N THR A 78 -15.65 2.53 -27.33
CA THR A 78 -17.04 2.85 -27.73
C THR A 78 -17.15 3.84 -28.87
N ILE A 79 -16.19 4.76 -29.00
CA ILE A 79 -16.22 5.82 -30.04
C ILE A 79 -15.40 5.44 -31.28
N TYR A 80 -14.84 4.24 -31.31
CA TYR A 80 -14.07 3.76 -32.45
C TYR A 80 -14.90 3.77 -33.74
N VAL A 81 -14.40 4.45 -34.76
CA VAL A 81 -15.03 4.53 -36.07
C VAL A 81 -14.67 3.30 -36.89
N TYR A 82 -15.68 2.51 -37.26
CA TYR A 82 -15.50 1.32 -38.10
C TYR A 82 -15.12 1.71 -39.54
N ASP A 83 -13.98 1.19 -40.01
CA ASP A 83 -13.52 1.37 -41.38
C ASP A 83 -14.03 0.21 -42.25
N ARG A 84 -14.92 0.53 -43.19
CA ARG A 84 -15.53 -0.46 -44.11
C ARG A 84 -14.56 -1.00 -45.17
N THR A 85 -13.36 -0.43 -45.28
CA THR A 85 -12.31 -0.93 -46.17
C THR A 85 -11.45 -2.02 -45.51
N LEU A 86 -11.53 -2.15 -44.19
CA LEU A 86 -10.82 -3.15 -43.39
C LEU A 86 -11.69 -4.37 -43.11
N THR A 87 -11.05 -5.52 -42.88
CA THR A 87 -11.76 -6.70 -42.36
C THR A 87 -12.23 -6.47 -40.92
N LYS A 88 -13.17 -7.30 -40.46
CA LYS A 88 -13.63 -7.28 -39.06
C LYS A 88 -12.47 -7.44 -38.08
N ASP A 89 -11.53 -8.35 -38.34
CA ASP A 89 -10.39 -8.60 -37.46
C ASP A 89 -9.42 -7.42 -37.43
N GLN A 90 -9.23 -6.72 -38.55
CA GLN A 90 -8.42 -5.51 -38.62
C GLN A 90 -9.04 -4.36 -37.83
N ASN A 91 -10.36 -4.19 -37.92
CA ASN A 91 -11.11 -3.23 -37.09
C ASN A 91 -11.02 -3.57 -35.60
N ASP A 92 -11.24 -4.83 -35.22
CA ASP A 92 -11.14 -5.28 -33.84
C ASP A 92 -9.72 -5.06 -33.28
N LEU A 93 -8.68 -5.36 -34.07
CA LEU A 93 -7.28 -5.09 -33.70
C LEU A 93 -7.01 -3.60 -33.50
N ALA A 94 -7.46 -2.75 -34.43
CA ALA A 94 -7.27 -1.31 -34.34
C ALA A 94 -7.99 -0.71 -33.13
N ARG A 95 -9.25 -1.09 -32.90
CA ARG A 95 -10.03 -0.72 -31.72
C ARG A 95 -9.33 -1.14 -30.42
N ASN A 96 -8.92 -2.40 -30.32
CA ASN A 96 -8.25 -2.92 -29.12
C ASN A 96 -6.91 -2.22 -28.85
N ASN A 97 -6.16 -1.86 -29.90
CA ASN A 97 -4.91 -1.11 -29.75
C ASN A 97 -5.14 0.34 -29.28
N LEU A 98 -6.23 0.98 -29.70
CA LEU A 98 -6.63 2.30 -29.18
C LEU A 98 -7.00 2.20 -27.70
N VAL A 99 -7.82 1.22 -27.32
CA VAL A 99 -8.15 0.93 -25.91
C VAL A 99 -6.88 0.75 -25.09
N LYS A 100 -5.95 -0.11 -25.53
CA LYS A 100 -4.67 -0.34 -24.86
C LYS A 100 -3.86 0.95 -24.70
N THR A 101 -3.73 1.74 -25.76
CA THR A 101 -2.97 2.99 -25.74
C THR A 101 -3.57 3.97 -24.73
N SER A 102 -4.90 4.06 -24.69
CA SER A 102 -5.66 4.90 -23.76
C SER A 102 -5.51 4.45 -22.29
N VAL A 103 -5.63 3.14 -22.03
CA VAL A 103 -5.38 2.56 -20.70
C VAL A 103 -3.97 2.89 -20.23
N LEU A 104 -2.95 2.61 -21.04
CA LEU A 104 -1.55 2.88 -20.70
C LEU A 104 -1.25 4.38 -20.55
N GLY A 105 -1.89 5.23 -21.36
CA GLY A 105 -1.81 6.68 -21.24
C GLY A 105 -2.36 7.19 -19.91
N SER A 106 -3.45 6.59 -19.44
CA SER A 106 -4.20 7.01 -18.25
C SER A 106 -3.68 6.41 -16.94
N MET A 107 -2.71 5.49 -16.98
CA MET A 107 -2.08 4.91 -15.79
C MET A 107 -1.19 5.89 -14.99
N ASN A 108 -1.04 7.14 -15.46
CA ASN A 108 -0.27 8.19 -14.78
C ASN A 108 1.14 7.73 -14.35
N LEU A 109 1.42 7.73 -13.05
CA LEU A 109 2.71 7.34 -12.44
C LEU A 109 2.83 5.84 -12.13
N LEU A 110 1.80 5.02 -12.42
CA LEU A 110 1.88 3.57 -12.23
C LEU A 110 2.85 2.92 -13.22
N GLY A 111 3.42 1.78 -12.82
CA GLY A 111 4.31 0.98 -13.68
C GLY A 111 3.54 0.39 -14.85
N LYS A 112 3.98 0.67 -16.08
CA LYS A 112 3.27 0.28 -17.32
C LYS A 112 3.85 -0.99 -17.97
N THR A 113 4.81 -1.60 -17.30
CA THR A 113 5.57 -2.76 -17.78
C THR A 113 5.66 -3.82 -16.68
N ALA A 114 6.06 -5.02 -17.08
CA ALA A 114 6.33 -6.07 -16.12
C ALA A 114 7.39 -5.58 -15.10
N PRO A 115 7.25 -5.94 -13.82
CA PRO A 115 6.28 -6.90 -13.29
C PRO A 115 4.93 -6.30 -12.85
N GLN A 116 4.73 -4.98 -12.90
CA GLN A 116 3.51 -4.35 -12.40
C GLN A 116 2.33 -4.47 -13.37
N PHE A 117 2.62 -4.44 -14.68
CA PHE A 117 1.61 -4.54 -15.73
C PHE A 117 2.19 -5.07 -17.04
N THR A 118 1.63 -6.14 -17.57
CA THR A 118 2.17 -6.85 -18.75
C THR A 118 1.24 -6.64 -19.93
N THR A 119 1.79 -6.09 -21.01
CA THR A 119 1.14 -6.03 -22.33
C THR A 119 2.16 -6.38 -23.41
N GLY A 120 1.69 -6.70 -24.61
CA GLY A 120 2.54 -7.05 -25.74
C GLY A 120 1.97 -6.59 -27.08
N SER A 121 2.61 -7.00 -28.17
CA SER A 121 2.19 -6.66 -29.53
C SER A 121 1.03 -7.52 -30.04
N THR A 122 0.86 -8.73 -29.49
CA THR A 122 -0.10 -9.72 -29.98
C THR A 122 -1.29 -9.85 -29.04
N TRP A 123 -2.50 -9.80 -29.59
CA TRP A 123 -3.72 -10.14 -28.88
C TRP A 123 -4.01 -11.63 -29.01
N THR A 124 -4.35 -12.29 -27.90
CA THR A 124 -4.90 -13.64 -27.89
C THR A 124 -6.41 -13.55 -27.87
N THR A 125 -7.07 -14.21 -28.83
CA THR A 125 -8.52 -14.11 -29.00
C THR A 125 -9.20 -15.44 -28.66
N SER A 126 -10.28 -15.38 -27.89
CA SER A 126 -11.20 -16.49 -27.65
C SER A 126 -12.64 -15.98 -27.82
N GLY A 127 -13.26 -16.31 -28.95
CA GLY A 127 -14.56 -15.76 -29.33
C GLY A 127 -14.51 -14.24 -29.43
N THR A 128 -15.22 -13.55 -28.54
CA THR A 128 -15.29 -12.08 -28.47
C THR A 128 -14.44 -11.48 -27.34
N THR A 129 -13.59 -12.30 -26.70
CA THR A 129 -12.65 -11.88 -25.66
C THR A 129 -11.24 -11.81 -26.23
N PHE A 130 -10.60 -10.67 -26.03
CA PHE A 130 -9.25 -10.35 -26.48
C PHE A 130 -8.37 -10.07 -25.26
N SER A 131 -7.31 -10.84 -25.09
CA SER A 131 -6.37 -10.71 -23.98
C SER A 131 -4.99 -10.32 -24.47
N ASN A 132 -4.32 -9.43 -23.73
CA ASN A 132 -2.96 -8.97 -23.97
C ASN A 132 -2.26 -8.83 -22.62
N GLY A 133 -1.74 -9.95 -22.11
CA GLY A 133 -1.20 -10.02 -20.76
C GLY A 133 -2.25 -9.70 -19.70
N ASP A 134 -2.06 -8.61 -18.98
CA ASP A 134 -2.88 -8.15 -17.86
C ASP A 134 -4.10 -7.31 -18.29
N LEU A 135 -4.23 -7.01 -19.58
CA LEU A 135 -5.37 -6.33 -20.17
C LEU A 135 -6.27 -7.33 -20.91
N THR A 136 -7.58 -7.27 -20.64
CA THR A 136 -8.60 -8.06 -21.33
C THR A 136 -9.73 -7.15 -21.79
N ILE A 137 -10.17 -7.32 -23.04
CA ILE A 137 -11.30 -6.63 -23.65
C ILE A 137 -12.30 -7.68 -24.10
N THR A 138 -13.53 -7.59 -23.62
CA THR A 138 -14.61 -8.51 -24.01
C THR A 138 -15.75 -7.75 -24.63
N TYR A 139 -16.24 -8.24 -25.77
CA TYR A 139 -17.43 -7.72 -26.42
C TYR A 139 -18.60 -8.67 -26.20
N ILE A 140 -19.72 -8.14 -25.72
CA ILE A 140 -20.93 -8.92 -25.44
C ILE A 140 -22.06 -8.35 -26.28
N LEU A 141 -22.71 -9.20 -27.07
CA LEU A 141 -23.95 -8.87 -27.78
C LEU A 141 -25.13 -9.01 -26.80
N PRO A 142 -25.85 -7.92 -26.46
CA PRO A 142 -27.06 -8.02 -25.65
C PRO A 142 -28.17 -8.79 -26.37
N ALA A 143 -29.06 -9.42 -25.60
CA ALA A 143 -30.21 -10.11 -26.16
C ALA A 143 -31.12 -9.12 -26.93
N GLY A 144 -31.60 -9.55 -28.10
CA GLY A 144 -32.49 -8.74 -28.94
C GLY A 144 -31.80 -7.75 -29.88
N ILE A 145 -30.47 -7.73 -29.93
CA ILE A 145 -29.69 -6.97 -30.92
C ILE A 145 -29.16 -7.93 -31.99
N THR A 146 -29.21 -7.52 -33.25
CA THR A 146 -28.63 -8.29 -34.36
C THR A 146 -27.10 -8.15 -34.35
N ASP A 147 -26.40 -9.26 -34.50
CA ASP A 147 -24.94 -9.26 -34.68
C ASP A 147 -24.57 -8.43 -35.91
N SER A 148 -23.57 -7.56 -35.78
CA SER A 148 -23.07 -6.71 -36.85
C SER A 148 -21.58 -6.45 -36.68
N ASP A 149 -20.86 -6.33 -37.80
CA ASP A 149 -19.41 -6.10 -37.78
C ASP A 149 -18.98 -4.83 -37.03
N PRO A 150 -19.71 -3.69 -37.11
CA PRO A 150 -19.36 -2.49 -36.35
C PRO A 150 -19.55 -2.63 -34.84
N ARG A 151 -20.27 -3.66 -34.38
CA ARG A 151 -20.61 -3.91 -32.97
C ARG A 151 -21.40 -2.76 -32.32
N VAL A 152 -22.17 -2.01 -33.10
CA VAL A 152 -23.05 -0.94 -32.57
C VAL A 152 -24.10 -1.57 -31.65
N GLY A 153 -24.30 -0.99 -30.47
CA GLY A 153 -25.20 -1.53 -29.44
C GLY A 153 -24.65 -2.71 -28.65
N TRP A 154 -23.43 -3.19 -28.96
CA TRP A 154 -22.76 -4.18 -28.12
C TRP A 154 -22.24 -3.54 -26.84
N GLN A 155 -22.03 -4.36 -25.81
CA GLN A 155 -21.28 -3.96 -24.62
C GLN A 155 -19.79 -4.26 -24.84
N ILE A 156 -18.94 -3.31 -24.46
CA ILE A 156 -17.49 -3.48 -24.32
C ILE A 156 -17.13 -3.47 -22.84
N THR A 157 -16.45 -4.52 -22.39
CA THR A 157 -15.90 -4.65 -21.03
C THR A 157 -14.39 -4.59 -21.12
N VAL A 158 -13.78 -3.63 -20.42
CA VAL A 158 -12.32 -3.50 -20.29
C VAL A 158 -11.94 -3.88 -18.87
N SER A 159 -11.15 -4.94 -18.74
CA SER A 159 -10.61 -5.45 -17.47
C SER A 159 -9.09 -5.34 -17.48
N ALA A 160 -8.52 -4.78 -16.41
CA ALA A 160 -7.08 -4.66 -16.23
C ALA A 160 -6.64 -5.15 -14.84
N LYS A 161 -5.58 -5.95 -14.80
CA LYS A 161 -4.96 -6.51 -13.58
C LYS A 161 -3.64 -5.79 -13.28
N TYR A 162 -3.52 -5.17 -12.13
CA TYR A 162 -2.31 -4.45 -11.73
C TYR A 162 -1.64 -5.13 -10.54
N HIS A 163 -0.33 -5.31 -10.61
CA HIS A 163 0.45 -6.00 -9.57
C HIS A 163 1.17 -4.98 -8.70
N GLN A 164 0.56 -4.65 -7.55
CA GLN A 164 1.06 -3.65 -6.62
C GLN A 164 2.13 -4.23 -5.69
N ASP A 165 3.28 -3.58 -5.64
CA ASP A 165 4.34 -3.89 -4.68
C ASP A 165 3.89 -3.53 -3.24
N LEU A 166 4.08 -4.46 -2.31
CA LEU A 166 3.83 -4.28 -0.89
C LEU A 166 5.15 -3.91 -0.20
N ILE A 167 5.24 -2.67 0.28
CA ILE A 167 6.47 -2.13 0.86
C ILE A 167 6.65 -2.61 2.30
N ILE A 168 5.53 -2.81 3.01
CA ILE A 168 5.55 -3.10 4.44
C ILE A 168 5.36 -4.61 4.67
N PRO A 169 6.41 -5.34 5.09
CA PRO A 169 6.41 -6.81 5.10
C PRO A 169 5.39 -7.40 6.08
N MET A 170 5.14 -6.74 7.22
CA MET A 170 4.15 -7.21 8.21
C MET A 170 2.73 -7.24 7.64
N ILE A 171 2.39 -6.28 6.78
CA ILE A 171 1.07 -6.19 6.13
C ILE A 171 1.00 -7.15 4.94
N ALA A 172 2.13 -7.34 4.25
CA ALA A 172 2.21 -8.26 3.13
C ALA A 172 1.84 -9.70 3.49
N ASN A 173 1.96 -10.11 4.76
CA ASN A 173 1.56 -11.44 5.20
C ASN A 173 0.05 -11.62 5.41
N LEU A 174 -0.72 -10.53 5.46
CA LEU A 174 -2.16 -10.56 5.68
C LEU A 174 -2.95 -10.50 4.36
N LEU A 175 -2.32 -10.04 3.29
CA LEU A 175 -2.97 -9.80 2.00
C LEU A 175 -2.76 -10.97 1.03
N PRO A 176 -3.74 -11.26 0.15
CA PRO A 176 -3.57 -12.20 -0.94
C PRO A 176 -2.42 -11.75 -1.86
N LYS A 177 -1.57 -12.71 -2.23
CA LYS A 177 -0.40 -12.46 -3.07
C LYS A 177 -0.45 -13.33 -4.31
N ASP A 178 0.01 -12.77 -5.42
CA ASP A 178 0.33 -13.53 -6.61
C ASP A 178 1.62 -14.34 -6.43
N THR A 179 1.99 -15.11 -7.45
CA THR A 179 3.24 -15.90 -7.47
C THR A 179 4.50 -15.05 -7.30
N GLY A 180 4.43 -13.75 -7.62
CA GLY A 180 5.52 -12.79 -7.46
C GLY A 180 5.55 -12.06 -6.11
N GLY A 181 4.65 -12.39 -5.19
CA GLY A 181 4.55 -11.76 -3.87
C GLY A 181 3.86 -10.39 -3.87
N ARG A 182 3.23 -9.97 -4.98
CA ARG A 182 2.53 -8.70 -5.14
C ARG A 182 1.03 -8.83 -4.88
N LEU A 183 0.40 -7.71 -4.55
CA LEU A 183 -1.06 -7.63 -4.45
C LEU A 183 -1.67 -7.36 -5.83
N GLN A 184 -2.52 -8.25 -6.30
CA GLN A 184 -3.25 -8.04 -7.55
C GLN A 184 -4.48 -7.16 -7.32
N LEU A 185 -4.57 -6.06 -8.07
CA LEU A 185 -5.71 -5.16 -8.12
C LEU A 185 -6.41 -5.34 -9.46
N THR A 186 -7.70 -5.68 -9.45
CA THR A 186 -8.48 -5.84 -10.68
C THR A 186 -9.43 -4.66 -10.83
N SER A 187 -9.43 -4.05 -12.02
CA SER A 187 -10.43 -3.07 -12.43
C SER A 187 -11.23 -3.64 -13.59
N GLU A 188 -12.52 -3.33 -13.64
CA GLU A 188 -13.41 -3.74 -14.71
C GLU A 188 -14.41 -2.62 -14.99
N VAL A 189 -14.56 -2.25 -16.26
CA VAL A 189 -15.51 -1.23 -16.70
C VAL A 189 -16.24 -1.71 -17.94
N THR A 190 -17.57 -1.62 -17.92
CA THR A 190 -18.44 -1.98 -19.04
C THR A 190 -19.17 -0.74 -19.56
N MET A 191 -19.18 -0.55 -20.88
CA MET A 191 -19.89 0.50 -21.58
C MET A 191 -20.61 -0.05 -22.81
N VAL A 192 -21.57 0.71 -23.35
CA VAL A 192 -22.26 0.39 -24.61
C VAL A 192 -21.57 1.11 -25.76
N ILE A 193 -21.34 0.41 -26.86
CA ILE A 193 -20.76 0.95 -28.09
C ILE A 193 -21.85 1.73 -28.84
N ASN A 194 -21.52 2.97 -29.21
CA ASN A 194 -22.42 3.90 -29.89
C ASN A 194 -22.46 3.69 -31.40
#